data_AF-A0A1G1E9Z7-F1
#
_entry.id   AF-A0A1G1E9Z7-F1
#
_cell.length_a   1.000
_cell.length_b   1.000
_cell.length_c   1.000
_cell.angle_alpha   90.00
_cell.angle_beta   90.00
_cell.angle_gamma   90.00
#
_symmetry.space_group_name_H-M   'P 1'
#
loop_
_entity.id
_entity.type
_entity.pdbx_description
1 polymer ?
#
loop_
_entity_poly.entity_id
_entity_poly.type
_entity_poly.pdbx_seq_one_letter_code
_entity_poly.pdbx_strand_id
1 'polypeptide(L)'
;MEIKYSERAVKQIRKIYKGDRKSAEMMLGAMESYAGNPSPGKFDIKVLKGKYGNFKRLRSGDYRIIFDDDENVIFVYEVKHRQGHIMIKTQIIKEDRKPVAVILDYKEYLRLKEIEEDRGDYFSALDVKKKNKKWTSHRDLKKTLGL
;
A
#
# COMPACT_ATOMS: atom_id res chain seq x y z
N MET A 1 13.41 8.57 -12.31
CA MET A 1 13.42 8.83 -10.85
C MET A 1 14.22 7.74 -10.15
N GLU A 2 14.92 8.05 -9.05
CA GLU A 2 15.55 7.07 -8.17
C GLU A 2 14.48 6.42 -7.28
N ILE A 3 14.58 5.12 -6.94
CA ILE A 3 13.67 4.47 -5.99
C ILE A 3 14.44 4.04 -4.74
N LYS A 4 13.93 4.45 -3.57
CA LYS A 4 14.48 4.18 -2.23
C LYS A 4 13.46 3.44 -1.38
N TYR A 5 13.91 2.42 -0.65
CA TYR A 5 13.07 1.58 0.19
C TYR A 5 13.39 1.80 1.67
N SER A 6 12.34 1.94 2.49
CA SER A 6 12.47 1.98 3.94
C SER A 6 12.97 0.64 4.48
N GLU A 7 13.54 0.63 5.69
CA GLU A 7 13.96 -0.60 6.37
C GLU A 7 12.79 -1.59 6.56
N ARG A 8 11.55 -1.09 6.62
CA ARG A 8 10.33 -1.90 6.72
C ARG A 8 9.91 -2.48 5.37
N ALA A 9 9.94 -1.68 4.30
CA ALA A 9 9.67 -2.14 2.94
C ALA A 9 10.67 -3.22 2.51
N VAL A 10 11.97 -3.05 2.79
CA VAL A 10 13.00 -4.07 2.53
C VAL A 10 12.68 -5.39 3.22
N LYS A 11 12.28 -5.36 4.51
CA LYS A 11 11.90 -6.56 5.26
C LYS A 11 10.63 -7.22 4.70
N GLN A 12 9.63 -6.42 4.32
CA GLN A 12 8.38 -6.90 3.70
C GLN A 12 8.65 -7.56 2.34
N ILE A 13 9.36 -6.89 1.44
CA ILE A 13 9.70 -7.41 0.10
C ILE A 13 10.55 -8.68 0.21
N ARG A 14 11.55 -8.73 1.10
CA ARG A 14 12.33 -9.96 1.35
C ARG A 14 11.48 -11.11 1.89
N LYS A 15 10.49 -10.84 2.74
CA LYS A 15 9.56 -11.87 3.23
C LYS A 15 8.66 -12.38 2.10
N ILE A 16 8.14 -11.48 1.26
CA ILE A 16 7.31 -11.84 0.11
C ILE A 16 8.12 -12.66 -0.89
N TYR A 17 9.29 -12.20 -1.32
CA TYR A 17 10.18 -12.90 -2.27
C TYR A 17 10.53 -14.34 -1.86
N LYS A 18 10.66 -14.61 -0.56
CA LYS A 18 10.92 -15.97 -0.02
C LYS A 18 9.73 -16.93 -0.15
N GLY A 19 8.49 -16.44 -0.17
CA GLY A 19 7.28 -17.26 -0.32
C GLY A 19 6.66 -17.20 -1.72
N ASP A 20 6.76 -16.05 -2.37
CA ASP A 20 6.28 -15.75 -3.71
C ASP A 20 7.26 -14.79 -4.41
N ARG A 21 8.19 -15.39 -5.14
CA ARG A 21 9.19 -14.68 -5.95
C ARG A 21 8.55 -13.84 -7.06
N LYS A 22 7.52 -14.35 -7.73
CA LYS A 22 6.89 -13.69 -8.89
C LYS A 22 6.17 -12.41 -8.47
N SER A 23 5.43 -12.42 -7.36
CA SER A 23 4.81 -11.20 -6.84
C SER A 23 5.85 -10.15 -6.43
N ALA A 24 6.97 -10.57 -5.81
CA ALA A 24 8.04 -9.65 -5.47
C ALA A 24 8.71 -9.01 -6.71
N GLU A 25 9.02 -9.80 -7.74
CA GLU A 25 9.52 -9.31 -9.03
C GLU A 25 8.53 -8.36 -9.71
N MET A 26 7.23 -8.72 -9.74
CA MET A 26 6.16 -7.90 -10.30
C MET A 26 6.06 -6.54 -9.61
N MET A 27 6.12 -6.50 -8.28
CA MET A 27 6.08 -5.25 -7.51
C MET A 27 7.30 -4.36 -7.75
N LEU A 28 8.50 -4.95 -7.87
CA LEU A 28 9.72 -4.20 -8.18
C LEU A 28 9.64 -3.62 -9.61
N GLY A 29 9.25 -4.43 -10.59
CA GLY A 29 9.07 -4.00 -11.99
C GLY A 29 7.96 -2.97 -12.17
N ALA A 30 6.90 -3.02 -11.36
CA ALA A 30 5.85 -1.99 -11.34
C ALA A 30 6.40 -0.63 -10.86
N MET A 31 7.28 -0.64 -9.84
CA MET A 31 7.95 0.58 -9.38
C MET A 31 9.01 1.08 -10.39
N GLU A 32 9.78 0.20 -11.04
CA GLU A 32 10.69 0.57 -12.14
C GLU A 32 9.91 1.23 -13.29
N SER A 33 8.77 0.64 -13.67
CA SER A 33 7.89 1.16 -14.73
C SER A 33 7.32 2.54 -14.39
N TYR A 34 6.89 2.76 -13.14
CA TYR A 34 6.43 4.07 -12.67
C TYR A 34 7.57 5.10 -12.64
N ALA A 35 8.75 4.72 -12.14
CA ALA A 35 9.92 5.59 -12.01
C ALA A 35 10.52 6.04 -13.36
N GLY A 36 10.30 5.26 -14.42
CA GLY A 36 10.67 5.60 -15.80
C GLY A 36 9.60 6.40 -16.56
N ASN A 37 8.32 6.27 -16.20
CA ASN A 37 7.22 7.00 -16.84
C ASN A 37 6.01 7.16 -15.88
N PRO A 38 5.99 8.19 -15.02
CA PRO A 38 4.92 8.42 -14.06
C PRO A 38 3.67 9.08 -14.70
N SER A 39 3.15 8.47 -15.77
CA SER A 39 1.96 8.96 -16.48
C SER A 39 0.66 8.66 -15.72
N PRO A 40 -0.24 9.64 -15.53
CA PRO A 40 -1.58 9.41 -15.01
C PRO A 40 -2.37 8.37 -15.84
N GLY A 41 -3.19 7.55 -15.19
CA GLY A 41 -4.06 6.56 -15.84
C GLY A 41 -3.38 5.27 -16.31
N LYS A 42 -2.04 5.21 -16.42
CA LYS A 42 -1.31 3.97 -16.77
C LYS A 42 -1.21 2.96 -15.61
N PHE A 43 -1.34 3.43 -14.37
CA PHE A 43 -1.18 2.64 -13.15
C PHE A 43 -2.37 2.83 -12.21
N ASP A 44 -2.77 1.79 -11.49
CA ASP A 44 -3.76 1.87 -10.40
C ASP A 44 -3.11 2.55 -9.18
N ILE A 45 -3.04 3.88 -9.24
CA ILE A 45 -2.48 4.74 -8.20
C ILE A 45 -3.60 5.59 -7.61
N LYS A 46 -3.69 5.56 -6.28
CA LYS A 46 -4.60 6.41 -5.50
C LYS A 46 -3.79 7.27 -4.53
N VAL A 47 -4.05 8.57 -4.50
CA VAL A 47 -3.53 9.46 -3.45
C VAL A 47 -4.30 9.17 -2.16
N LEU A 48 -3.57 8.87 -1.09
CA LEU A 48 -4.13 8.57 0.23
C LEU A 48 -4.46 9.87 0.97
N LYS A 49 -5.69 9.99 1.47
CA LYS A 49 -6.16 11.21 2.12
C LYS A 49 -5.58 11.36 3.54
N GLY A 50 -4.86 12.46 3.78
CA GLY A 50 -4.46 12.89 5.13
C GLY A 50 -3.67 14.21 5.13
N LYS A 51 -3.31 14.70 6.32
CA LYS A 51 -2.84 16.09 6.54
C LYS A 51 -1.31 16.29 6.52
N TYR A 52 -0.53 15.23 6.68
CA TYR A 52 0.91 15.29 7.01
C TYR A 52 1.81 14.52 6.01
N GLY A 53 1.44 14.46 4.73
CA GLY A 53 2.21 13.77 3.70
C GLY A 53 1.36 13.39 2.47
N ASN A 54 2.00 13.38 1.29
CA ASN A 54 1.37 13.15 -0.01
C ASN A 54 1.47 11.68 -0.44
N PHE A 55 1.15 10.75 0.47
CA PHE A 55 1.30 9.32 0.19
C PHE A 55 0.39 8.85 -0.96
N LYS A 56 0.95 8.00 -1.80
CA LYS A 56 0.31 7.32 -2.92
C LYS A 56 0.32 5.81 -2.65
N ARG A 57 -0.71 5.13 -3.12
CA ARG A 57 -0.86 3.67 -3.09
C ARG A 57 -0.91 3.15 -4.51
N LEU A 58 0.17 2.50 -4.96
CA LEU A 58 0.18 1.71 -6.20
C LEU A 58 -0.37 0.32 -5.90
N ARG A 59 -1.31 -0.12 -6.73
CA ARG A 59 -1.89 -1.46 -6.71
C ARG A 59 -1.20 -2.33 -7.78
N SER A 60 -0.52 -3.39 -7.35
CA SER A 60 0.17 -4.36 -8.22
C SER A 60 -0.16 -5.79 -7.80
N GLY A 61 -0.81 -6.58 -8.67
CA GLY A 61 -1.31 -7.92 -8.30
C GLY A 61 -2.21 -7.89 -7.07
N ASP A 62 -2.00 -8.80 -6.12
CA ASP A 62 -2.69 -8.79 -4.82
C ASP A 62 -2.04 -7.89 -3.76
N TYR A 63 -1.10 -7.04 -4.16
CA TYR A 63 -0.35 -6.16 -3.26
C TYR A 63 -0.69 -4.68 -3.44
N ARG A 64 -0.34 -3.92 -2.40
CA ARG A 64 -0.31 -2.47 -2.31
C ARG A 64 1.10 -2.04 -1.96
N ILE A 65 1.63 -1.10 -2.73
CA ILE A 65 2.92 -0.44 -2.49
C ILE A 65 2.60 0.99 -2.09
N ILE A 66 3.01 1.38 -0.88
CA ILE A 66 2.73 2.70 -0.31
C ILE A 66 4.01 3.51 -0.38
N PHE A 67 3.97 4.61 -1.11
CA PHE A 67 5.12 5.44 -1.43
C PHE A 67 4.74 6.94 -1.42
N ASP A 68 5.73 7.82 -1.44
CA ASP A 68 5.56 9.16 -2.02
C ASP A 68 6.69 9.41 -3.02
N ASP A 69 6.49 10.41 -3.87
CA ASP A 69 7.50 10.94 -4.77
C ASP A 69 7.78 12.40 -4.40
N ASP A 70 9.06 12.74 -4.42
CA ASP A 70 9.56 14.08 -4.15
C ASP A 70 10.65 14.38 -5.19
N GLU A 71 10.41 15.42 -5.99
CA GLU A 71 11.17 15.80 -7.19
C GLU A 71 11.53 14.61 -8.11
N ASN A 72 12.68 13.98 -7.86
CA ASN A 72 13.28 12.94 -8.68
C ASN A 72 13.48 11.61 -7.93
N VAL A 73 12.97 11.49 -6.70
CA VAL A 73 13.11 10.33 -5.82
C VAL A 73 11.74 9.78 -5.42
N ILE A 74 11.58 8.47 -5.46
CA ILE A 74 10.43 7.73 -4.96
C ILE A 74 10.82 7.04 -3.65
N PHE A 75 10.11 7.34 -2.57
CA PHE A 75 10.31 6.73 -1.27
C PHE A 75 9.22 5.69 -1.00
N VAL A 76 9.57 4.41 -1.05
CA VAL A 76 8.68 3.29 -0.74
C VAL A 76 8.72 3.01 0.77
N TYR A 77 7.62 3.31 1.46
CA TYR A 77 7.49 3.13 2.90
C TYR A 77 7.13 1.70 3.27
N GLU A 78 6.15 1.10 2.57
CA GLU A 78 5.65 -0.23 2.88
C GLU A 78 5.09 -0.98 1.66
N VAL A 79 5.03 -2.30 1.81
CA VAL A 79 4.35 -3.23 0.90
C VAL A 79 3.43 -4.14 1.72
N LYS A 80 2.15 -4.24 1.33
CA LYS A 80 1.13 -5.03 2.04
C LYS A 80 0.25 -5.83 1.08
N HIS A 81 -0.21 -7.00 1.51
CA HIS A 81 -1.23 -7.77 0.79
C HIS A 81 -2.59 -7.06 0.87
N ARG A 82 -3.48 -7.33 -0.10
CA ARG A 82 -4.91 -7.02 -0.05
C ARG A 82 -5.60 -8.18 0.66
N GLN A 83 -5.97 -8.05 1.93
CA GLN A 83 -6.73 -9.11 2.60
C GLN A 83 -8.24 -8.87 2.46
N GLY A 84 -8.89 -9.73 1.68
CA GLY A 84 -10.32 -9.72 1.42
C GLY A 84 -11.17 -10.19 2.60
N HIS A 85 -11.19 -9.48 3.73
CA HIS A 85 -12.34 -9.57 4.64
C HIS A 85 -13.62 -9.12 3.94
N ILE A 86 -14.71 -9.84 4.25
CA ILE A 86 -16.07 -9.73 3.71
C ILE A 86 -17.00 -9.37 4.88
N MET A 87 -17.90 -8.41 4.70
CA MET A 87 -19.14 -8.25 5.49
C MET A 87 -20.32 -7.94 4.55
N ILE A 88 -21.54 -8.12 5.07
CA ILE A 88 -22.79 -8.37 4.32
C ILE A 88 -23.80 -7.20 4.51
N LYS A 89 -24.75 -7.06 3.55
CA LYS A 89 -25.75 -5.98 3.20
C LYS A 89 -26.46 -5.17 4.32
N THR A 90 -27.12 -3.98 4.10
CA THR A 90 -27.58 -3.06 5.20
C THR A 90 -28.88 -3.32 5.98
N GLN A 91 -28.79 -3.47 7.32
CA GLN A 91 -29.89 -3.39 8.31
C GLN A 91 -29.32 -3.03 9.71
N ILE A 92 -30.00 -2.18 10.50
CA ILE A 92 -29.61 -1.90 11.90
C ILE A 92 -30.46 -2.74 12.85
N ILE A 93 -29.88 -3.79 13.43
CA ILE A 93 -30.54 -4.59 14.49
C ILE A 93 -30.44 -3.80 15.80
N LYS A 94 -31.57 -3.65 16.50
CA LYS A 94 -31.67 -2.93 17.77
C LYS A 94 -32.26 -3.82 18.86
N GLU A 95 -31.72 -3.68 20.06
CA GLU A 95 -32.20 -4.28 21.31
C GLU A 95 -32.34 -3.14 22.33
N ASP A 96 -33.48 -3.05 23.03
CA ASP A 96 -33.82 -1.91 23.90
C ASP A 96 -33.58 -0.52 23.28
N ARG A 97 -33.90 -0.40 21.98
CA ARG A 97 -33.68 0.80 21.13
C ARG A 97 -32.20 1.17 20.89
N LYS A 98 -31.23 0.46 21.48
CA LYS A 98 -29.80 0.62 21.22
C LYS A 98 -29.41 -0.17 19.96
N PRO A 99 -28.58 0.38 19.05
CA PRO A 99 -28.06 -0.36 17.91
C PRO A 99 -27.04 -1.41 18.38
N VAL A 100 -27.23 -2.67 17.98
CA VAL A 100 -26.38 -3.81 18.38
C VAL A 100 -25.61 -4.38 17.18
N ALA A 101 -26.19 -4.33 15.98
CA ALA A 101 -25.50 -4.69 14.74
C ALA A 101 -25.88 -3.76 13.59
N VAL A 102 -24.91 -3.54 12.69
CA VAL A 102 -25.11 -2.89 11.39
C VAL A 102 -24.56 -3.83 10.33
N ILE A 103 -25.46 -4.65 9.83
CA ILE A 103 -25.38 -5.30 8.54
C ILE A 103 -25.28 -4.09 7.53
N LEU A 104 -24.44 -4.08 6.44
CA LEU A 104 -24.17 -2.98 5.46
C LEU A 104 -23.91 -3.37 3.94
N ASP A 105 -24.51 -2.69 2.91
CA ASP A 105 -24.52 -3.06 1.45
C ASP A 105 -23.15 -3.45 0.91
N TYR A 106 -23.04 -4.54 0.14
CA TYR A 106 -21.72 -5.09 -0.20
C TYR A 106 -20.83 -4.12 -1.00
N LYS A 107 -21.37 -3.29 -1.89
CA LYS A 107 -20.56 -2.29 -2.62
C LYS A 107 -20.14 -1.15 -1.71
N GLU A 108 -21.04 -0.67 -0.85
CA GLU A 108 -20.71 0.38 0.13
C GLU A 108 -19.79 -0.14 1.24
N TYR A 109 -19.89 -1.43 1.62
CA TYR A 109 -18.99 -2.09 2.55
C TYR A 109 -17.59 -2.16 1.97
N LEU A 110 -17.44 -2.65 0.73
CA LEU A 110 -16.16 -2.67 0.04
C LEU A 110 -15.56 -1.26 -0.05
N ARG A 111 -16.37 -0.24 -0.33
CA ARG A 111 -15.94 1.17 -0.37
C ARG A 111 -15.50 1.68 1.00
N LEU A 112 -16.27 1.46 2.06
CA LEU A 112 -15.94 1.86 3.43
C LEU A 112 -14.67 1.17 3.92
N LYS A 113 -14.54 -0.13 3.61
CA LYS A 113 -13.34 -0.91 3.89
C LYS A 113 -12.14 -0.41 3.10
N GLU A 114 -12.27 -0.08 1.81
CA GLU A 114 -11.19 0.56 1.06
C GLU A 114 -10.77 1.90 1.68
N ILE A 115 -11.72 2.69 2.20
CA ILE A 115 -11.44 3.95 2.90
C ILE A 115 -10.72 3.71 4.23
N GLU A 116 -11.11 2.69 4.99
CA GLU A 116 -10.44 2.28 6.23
C GLU A 116 -9.02 1.77 5.95
N GLU A 117 -8.87 0.89 4.96
CA GLU A 117 -7.58 0.35 4.51
C GLU A 117 -6.63 1.46 4.02
N ASP A 118 -7.13 2.41 3.23
CA ASP A 118 -6.37 3.57 2.77
C ASP A 118 -5.96 4.50 3.93
N ARG A 119 -6.84 4.68 4.93
CA ARG A 119 -6.55 5.45 6.15
C ARG A 119 -5.51 4.75 7.02
N GLY A 120 -5.58 3.42 7.14
CA GLY A 120 -4.59 2.60 7.83
C GLY A 120 -3.23 2.64 7.12
N ASP A 121 -3.21 2.53 5.80
CA ASP A 121 -2.01 2.68 4.97
C ASP A 121 -1.38 4.06 5.12
N TYR A 122 -2.19 5.13 5.13
CA TYR A 122 -1.73 6.49 5.36
C TYR A 122 -0.99 6.65 6.69
N PHE A 123 -1.59 6.24 7.81
CA PHE A 123 -0.98 6.39 9.13
C PHE A 123 0.24 5.47 9.32
N SER A 124 0.20 4.27 8.73
CA SER A 124 1.33 3.32 8.75
C SER A 124 2.54 3.90 8.00
N ALA A 125 2.34 4.46 6.80
CA ALA A 125 3.40 5.13 6.06
C ALA A 125 3.91 6.40 6.76
N LEU A 126 3.03 7.19 7.39
CA LEU A 126 3.42 8.34 8.21
C LEU A 126 4.31 7.95 9.40
N ASP A 127 3.99 6.85 10.08
CA ASP A 127 4.81 6.32 11.17
C ASP A 127 6.19 5.87 10.68
N VAL A 128 6.24 5.16 9.55
CA VAL A 128 7.50 4.78 8.90
C VAL A 128 8.30 6.01 8.48
N LYS A 129 7.68 7.01 7.85
CA LYS A 129 8.36 8.25 7.42
C LYS A 129 9.01 8.99 8.60
N LYS A 130 8.37 8.98 9.77
CA LYS A 130 8.91 9.58 11.01
C LYS A 130 10.04 8.78 11.66
N LYS A 131 10.01 7.45 11.56
CA LYS A 131 10.93 6.55 12.29
C LYS A 131 12.11 6.03 11.45
N ASN A 132 11.96 5.96 10.13
CA ASN A 132 12.93 5.34 9.24
C ASN A 132 14.21 6.18 9.13
N LYS A 133 15.37 5.58 9.44
CA LYS A 133 16.66 6.29 9.43
C LYS A 133 17.53 5.94 8.22
N LYS A 134 17.28 4.80 7.56
CA LYS A 134 18.08 4.29 6.45
C LYS A 134 17.23 4.01 5.24
N TRP A 135 17.79 4.28 4.06
CA TRP A 135 17.16 4.02 2.78
C TRP A 135 18.04 3.05 1.99
N THR A 136 17.43 2.02 1.42
CA THR A 136 18.10 1.07 0.52
C THR A 136 17.75 1.43 -0.93
N SER A 137 18.74 1.54 -1.82
CA SER A 137 18.47 1.81 -3.23
C SER A 137 17.81 0.61 -3.91
N HIS A 138 17.07 0.85 -5.00
CA HIS A 138 16.48 -0.21 -5.82
C HIS A 138 17.51 -1.24 -6.31
N ARG A 139 18.67 -0.76 -6.78
CA ARG A 139 19.77 -1.59 -7.28
C ARG A 139 20.31 -2.50 -6.19
N ASP A 140 20.52 -1.96 -4.99
CA ASP A 140 21.06 -2.74 -3.87
C ASP A 140 20.02 -3.75 -3.36
N LEU A 141 18.73 -3.39 -3.35
CA LEU A 141 17.66 -4.34 -3.01
C LEU A 141 17.63 -5.51 -3.99
N LYS A 142 17.57 -5.26 -5.31
CA LYS A 142 17.60 -6.30 -6.37
C LYS A 142 18.85 -7.17 -6.26
N LYS A 143 20.04 -6.57 -6.11
CA LYS A 143 21.29 -7.31 -5.85
C LYS A 143 21.20 -8.24 -4.63
N THR A 144 20.56 -7.83 -3.54
CA THR A 144 20.37 -8.70 -2.36
C THR A 144 19.31 -9.79 -2.51
N LEU A 145 18.51 -9.75 -3.58
CA LEU A 145 17.53 -10.79 -3.93
C LEU A 145 18.07 -11.74 -5.02
N GLY A 146 19.10 -11.35 -5.78
CA GLY A 146 19.55 -12.08 -6.97
C GLY A 146 18.68 -11.74 -8.19
N LEU A 147 18.42 -10.44 -8.37
CA LEU A 147 17.65 -9.79 -9.44
C LEU A 147 18.44 -8.61 -10.05
#